data_AF-A0A9W6BEE8-F1
#
_entry.id   AF-A0A9W6BEE8-F1
#
_cell.length_a   1.000
_cell.length_b   1.000
_cell.length_c   1.000
_cell.angle_alpha   90.00
_cell.angle_beta   90.00
_cell.angle_gamma   90.00
#
_symmetry.space_group_name_H-M   'P 1'
#
loop_
_entity.id
_entity.type
_entity.pdbx_description
1 polymer ?
#
loop_
_entity_poly.entity_id
_entity_poly.type
_entity_poly.pdbx_seq_one_letter_code
_entity_poly.pdbx_strand_id
1 'polypeptide(L)'
;MSQSVTHRTPDGSIIWLPGIVSCIAHHLPANEVASTLRLIDKTTSQQFAHHKTLRLSLPSPIHVFRERWGRPGAFRAMSHKQRLQLLCLTAASGSIANLEVALANAGLDLRCELLEAAAAAGQLDMCKVLHARGCPWGDSLSAAAKAGHRRVCEWMLASGCPLYEDVVWSAAGGGREDLMQWLLTELLGRPNYVVYVHCWSLLAAAAGYLSLAALQRLWQQLMSGHHGSELQQHLDQLKQALRGAILAAAAGSTTPDWQAKVEWLEGLGYPRMASACTSALRAGDGDAVVARLQWLRGRGYPLDAGVADDAVDLGNVAALRFLVEQAGVRPFGEPFRGCSMNSARRGHLAVLQYLHASGLPINTRIVAEEAARAGHLPIVSWAVEGLGVAPADDGADSLLDCAAESGNLELMTWLYVRGWALGPTAITNGAKSGCEEALEWLVERGCPFPLDGGAYLGAARNGDLAMLRCLGRLGCPWGPPGKLLADCIRFEVSVAVLQCLLDLDCPEPDWDAAVKVVEDWRQLDPWERHAALLAWLGEQRQRRSPGAQGA
;
A
#
# COMPACT_ATOMS: atom_id res chain seq x y z
N MET A 1 -38.74 -35.96 -15.11
CA MET A 1 -39.29 -37.10 -14.36
C MET A 1 -38.89 -36.97 -12.91
N SER A 2 -39.88 -37.10 -12.04
CA SER A 2 -39.87 -36.84 -10.61
C SER A 2 -38.78 -37.60 -9.87
N GLN A 3 -38.03 -36.91 -9.00
CA GLN A 3 -37.49 -37.53 -7.79
C GLN A 3 -37.94 -36.72 -6.58
N SER A 4 -38.59 -37.47 -5.70
CA SER A 4 -39.29 -37.06 -4.49
C SER A 4 -38.36 -36.35 -3.51
N VAL A 5 -38.74 -35.13 -3.15
CA VAL A 5 -38.24 -34.44 -1.95
C VAL A 5 -38.73 -35.24 -0.74
N THR A 6 -37.86 -36.07 -0.17
CA THR A 6 -38.08 -36.60 1.17
C THR A 6 -37.97 -35.43 2.15
N HIS A 7 -39.12 -34.96 2.63
CA HIS A 7 -39.20 -34.10 3.81
C HIS A 7 -38.54 -34.84 4.98
N ARG A 8 -37.30 -34.46 5.32
CA ARG A 8 -36.77 -34.73 6.66
C ARG A 8 -37.60 -33.90 7.64
N THR A 9 -38.37 -34.58 8.47
CA THR A 9 -38.94 -34.01 9.69
C THR A 9 -37.81 -33.39 10.53
N PRO A 10 -38.00 -32.21 11.14
CA PRO A 10 -36.97 -31.62 11.98
C PRO A 10 -36.77 -32.53 13.20
N ASP A 11 -35.53 -32.97 13.42
CA ASP A 11 -35.14 -33.65 14.66
C ASP A 11 -35.49 -32.74 15.84
N GLY A 12 -36.41 -33.19 16.69
CA GLY A 12 -36.95 -32.45 17.83
C GLY A 12 -36.03 -32.38 19.04
N SER A 13 -34.71 -32.24 18.86
CA SER A 13 -33.73 -32.38 19.95
C SER A 13 -32.77 -31.21 20.15
N ILE A 14 -33.06 -30.01 19.63
CA ILE A 14 -32.33 -28.79 20.03
C ILE A 14 -33.33 -27.69 20.38
N ILE A 15 -33.91 -27.77 21.59
CA ILE A 15 -34.67 -26.65 22.17
C ILE A 15 -33.63 -25.67 22.73
N TRP A 16 -33.37 -24.59 21.98
CA TRP A 16 -32.54 -23.49 22.46
C TRP A 16 -33.30 -22.73 23.56
N LEU A 17 -33.02 -23.05 24.82
CA LEU A 17 -33.60 -22.34 25.95
C LEU A 17 -33.19 -20.86 25.88
N PRO A 18 -34.13 -19.90 25.96
CA PRO A 18 -33.82 -18.46 25.84
C PRO A 18 -32.73 -17.97 26.81
N GLY A 19 -32.61 -18.60 27.99
CA GLY A 19 -31.55 -18.33 28.95
C GLY A 19 -30.15 -18.74 28.48
N ILE A 20 -30.03 -19.87 27.77
CA ILE A 20 -28.76 -20.34 27.19
C ILE A 20 -28.34 -19.42 26.04
N VAL A 21 -29.29 -19.04 25.17
CA VAL A 21 -29.00 -18.14 24.04
C VAL A 21 -28.55 -16.76 24.52
N SER A 22 -29.18 -16.21 25.58
CA SER A 22 -28.71 -14.98 26.23
C SER A 22 -27.30 -15.11 26.81
N CYS A 23 -26.99 -16.24 27.44
CA CYS A 23 -25.67 -16.49 28.01
C CYS A 23 -24.60 -16.56 26.92
N ILE A 24 -24.85 -17.28 25.83
CA ILE A 24 -23.96 -17.35 24.67
C ILE A 24 -23.78 -15.97 24.05
N ALA A 25 -24.86 -15.21 23.85
CA ALA A 25 -24.81 -13.87 23.25
C ALA A 25 -23.92 -12.89 24.05
N HIS A 26 -23.86 -13.02 25.38
CA HIS A 26 -23.01 -12.18 26.23
C HIS A 26 -21.50 -12.39 25.97
N HIS A 27 -21.12 -13.57 25.51
CA HIS A 27 -19.74 -13.92 25.21
C HIS A 27 -19.36 -13.76 23.73
N LEU A 28 -20.33 -13.39 22.88
CA LEU A 28 -20.10 -13.23 21.45
C LEU A 28 -19.96 -11.74 21.07
N PRO A 29 -19.06 -11.42 20.12
CA PRO A 29 -19.02 -10.11 19.49
C PRO A 29 -20.35 -9.74 18.83
N ALA A 30 -20.66 -8.44 18.75
CA ALA A 30 -21.92 -7.96 18.19
C ALA A 30 -22.19 -8.47 16.76
N ASN A 31 -21.14 -8.64 15.94
CA ASN A 31 -21.27 -9.19 14.59
C ASN A 31 -21.66 -10.68 14.59
N GLU A 32 -21.17 -11.48 15.54
CA GLU A 32 -21.53 -12.91 15.70
C GLU A 32 -23.00 -13.05 16.17
N VAL A 33 -23.45 -12.18 17.09
CA VAL A 33 -24.86 -12.16 17.50
C VAL A 33 -25.77 -11.79 16.32
N ALA A 34 -25.39 -10.78 15.54
CA ALA A 34 -26.17 -10.29 14.41
C ALA A 34 -26.30 -11.29 13.24
N SER A 35 -25.23 -12.05 12.99
CA SER A 35 -25.12 -12.94 11.83
C SER A 35 -25.39 -14.42 12.13
N THR A 36 -25.29 -14.84 13.39
CA THR A 36 -25.49 -16.25 13.78
C THR A 36 -26.73 -16.40 14.64
N LEU A 37 -26.71 -15.85 15.85
CA LEU A 37 -27.77 -16.10 16.84
C LEU A 37 -29.12 -15.61 16.33
N ARG A 38 -29.14 -14.41 15.75
CA ARG A 38 -30.37 -13.81 15.21
C ARG A 38 -31.00 -14.63 14.07
N LEU A 39 -30.23 -15.50 13.41
CA LEU A 39 -30.69 -16.31 12.27
C LEU A 39 -31.17 -17.71 12.67
N ILE A 40 -31.10 -18.08 13.96
CA ILE A 40 -31.49 -19.42 14.45
C ILE A 40 -33.00 -19.65 14.31
N ASP A 41 -33.83 -18.74 14.85
CA ASP A 41 -35.29 -18.81 14.75
C ASP A 41 -35.95 -17.42 14.94
N LYS A 42 -37.28 -17.35 14.76
CA LYS A 42 -38.04 -16.10 14.90
C LYS A 42 -37.97 -15.51 16.30
N THR A 43 -37.98 -16.33 17.34
CA THR A 43 -37.97 -15.92 18.76
C THR A 43 -36.65 -15.24 19.11
N THR A 44 -35.55 -15.86 18.71
CA THR A 44 -34.18 -15.37 18.86
C THR A 44 -33.95 -14.11 18.02
N SER A 45 -34.53 -14.06 16.81
CA SER A 45 -34.46 -12.86 15.97
C SER A 45 -35.12 -11.64 16.61
N GLN A 46 -36.26 -11.84 17.29
CA GLN A 46 -36.93 -10.78 18.04
C GLN A 46 -36.14 -10.39 19.30
N GLN A 47 -35.60 -11.37 20.03
CA GLN A 47 -34.79 -11.14 21.23
C GLN A 47 -33.55 -10.28 20.94
N PHE A 48 -32.89 -10.48 19.80
CA PHE A 48 -31.71 -9.69 19.38
C PHE A 48 -32.02 -8.68 18.29
N ALA A 49 -33.22 -8.10 18.26
CA ALA A 49 -33.63 -7.12 17.26
C ALA A 49 -32.75 -5.86 17.20
N HIS A 50 -32.01 -5.56 18.28
CA HIS A 50 -31.03 -4.46 18.35
C HIS A 50 -29.69 -4.77 17.64
N HIS A 51 -29.39 -6.05 17.40
CA HIS A 51 -28.19 -6.51 16.68
C HIS A 51 -28.48 -6.68 15.18
N LYS A 52 -29.03 -5.63 14.54
CA LYS A 52 -29.30 -5.62 13.09
C LYS A 52 -28.12 -5.10 12.27
N THR A 53 -27.30 -4.26 12.87
CA THR A 53 -26.23 -3.55 12.17
C THR A 53 -24.90 -4.27 12.38
N LEU A 54 -24.28 -4.70 11.28
CA LEU A 54 -22.90 -5.18 11.29
C LEU A 54 -21.96 -3.98 11.52
N ARG A 55 -21.15 -4.06 12.57
CA ARG A 55 -20.10 -3.07 12.83
C ARG A 55 -18.88 -3.46 12.02
N LEU A 56 -18.56 -2.66 11.00
CA LEU A 56 -17.39 -2.88 10.14
C LEU A 56 -16.06 -2.77 10.91
N SER A 57 -16.07 -2.11 12.08
CA SER A 57 -14.91 -2.04 12.98
C SER A 57 -14.67 -3.31 13.80
N LEU A 58 -15.58 -4.29 13.76
CA LEU A 58 -15.41 -5.59 14.39
C LEU A 58 -15.14 -6.66 13.33
N PRO A 59 -14.38 -7.72 13.68
CA PRO A 59 -14.07 -8.78 12.75
C PRO A 59 -15.34 -9.44 12.21
N SER A 60 -15.25 -9.90 10.96
CA SER A 60 -16.31 -10.72 10.37
C SER A 60 -16.38 -12.07 11.09
N PRO A 61 -17.57 -12.57 11.39
CA PRO A 61 -17.79 -13.92 11.89
C PRO A 61 -17.14 -14.99 11.01
N ILE A 62 -16.46 -15.96 11.61
CA ILE A 62 -15.63 -16.92 10.86
C ILE A 62 -16.42 -17.74 9.83
N HIS A 63 -17.66 -18.11 10.15
CA HIS A 63 -18.49 -18.90 9.23
C HIS A 63 -18.92 -18.09 8.00
N VAL A 64 -19.32 -16.82 8.17
CA VAL A 64 -19.63 -15.90 7.06
C VAL A 64 -18.38 -15.62 6.23
N PHE A 65 -17.26 -15.37 6.91
CA PHE A 65 -16.00 -15.11 6.23
C PHE A 65 -15.57 -16.32 5.39
N ARG A 66 -15.67 -17.54 5.94
CA ARG A 66 -15.36 -18.79 5.23
C ARG A 66 -16.32 -19.08 4.09
N GLU A 67 -17.61 -18.77 4.23
CA GLU A 67 -18.57 -18.95 3.14
C GLU A 67 -18.17 -18.12 1.92
N ARG A 68 -17.69 -16.88 2.14
CA ARG A 68 -17.30 -15.97 1.06
C ARG A 68 -15.90 -16.24 0.54
N TRP A 69 -14.92 -16.42 1.42
CA TRP A 69 -13.49 -16.43 1.08
C TRP A 69 -12.82 -17.81 1.16
N GLY A 70 -13.52 -18.81 1.70
CA GLY A 70 -13.00 -20.17 1.84
C GLY A 70 -13.31 -21.09 0.65
N ARG A 71 -14.01 -20.59 -0.38
CA ARG A 71 -14.31 -21.37 -1.59
C ARG A 71 -13.12 -21.32 -2.56
N PRO A 72 -12.79 -22.43 -3.26
CA PRO A 72 -11.82 -22.40 -4.34
C PRO A 72 -12.20 -21.33 -5.37
N GLY A 73 -11.25 -20.46 -5.70
CA GLY A 73 -11.44 -19.41 -6.68
C GLY A 73 -12.18 -18.16 -6.19
N ALA A 74 -12.45 -18.01 -4.88
CA ALA A 74 -13.09 -16.81 -4.32
C ALA A 74 -12.38 -15.48 -4.63
N PHE A 75 -11.11 -15.56 -5.03
CA PHE A 75 -10.25 -14.41 -5.31
C PHE A 75 -9.94 -14.19 -6.80
N ARG A 76 -10.49 -14.99 -7.71
CA ARG A 76 -10.11 -14.97 -9.15
C ARG A 76 -10.42 -13.64 -9.84
N ALA A 77 -11.51 -12.99 -9.44
CA ALA A 77 -11.92 -11.67 -9.92
C ALA A 77 -11.12 -10.51 -9.30
N MET A 78 -10.27 -10.78 -8.30
CA MET A 78 -9.56 -9.74 -7.55
C MET A 78 -8.14 -9.55 -8.07
N SER A 79 -7.74 -8.30 -8.22
CA SER A 79 -6.34 -7.96 -8.46
C SER A 79 -5.45 -8.35 -7.27
N HIS A 80 -4.16 -8.53 -7.53
CA HIS A 80 -3.15 -8.76 -6.48
C HIS A 80 -3.26 -7.70 -5.36
N LYS A 81 -3.42 -6.42 -5.73
CA LYS A 81 -3.58 -5.31 -4.79
C LYS A 81 -4.83 -5.47 -3.92
N GLN A 82 -5.95 -5.89 -4.49
CA GLN A 82 -7.19 -6.10 -3.73
C GLN A 82 -7.07 -7.30 -2.79
N ARG A 83 -6.46 -8.41 -3.24
CA ARG A 83 -6.21 -9.60 -2.40
C ARG A 83 -5.35 -9.24 -1.20
N LEU A 84 -4.23 -8.57 -1.44
CA LEU A 84 -3.35 -8.06 -0.39
C LEU A 84 -4.09 -7.16 0.58
N GLN A 85 -4.86 -6.18 0.07
CA GLN A 85 -5.63 -5.28 0.92
C GLN A 85 -6.58 -6.04 1.85
N LEU A 86 -7.25 -7.09 1.35
CA LEU A 86 -8.09 -7.94 2.19
C LEU A 86 -7.27 -8.68 3.27
N LEU A 87 -6.10 -9.22 2.92
CA LEU A 87 -5.20 -9.85 3.89
C LEU A 87 -4.75 -8.87 4.96
N CYS A 88 -4.32 -7.67 4.59
CA CYS A 88 -3.91 -6.61 5.52
C CYS A 88 -5.06 -6.17 6.43
N LEU A 89 -6.27 -5.99 5.90
CA LEU A 89 -7.46 -5.68 6.70
C LEU A 89 -7.81 -6.81 7.67
N THR A 90 -7.64 -8.06 7.24
CA THR A 90 -7.89 -9.23 8.08
C THR A 90 -6.84 -9.34 9.20
N ALA A 91 -5.57 -9.09 8.90
CA ALA A 91 -4.49 -9.01 9.87
C ALA A 91 -4.73 -7.87 10.90
N ALA A 92 -5.10 -6.68 10.42
CA ALA A 92 -5.43 -5.53 11.27
C ALA A 92 -6.65 -5.78 12.18
N SER A 93 -7.58 -6.65 11.77
CA SER A 93 -8.74 -7.02 12.59
C SER A 93 -8.39 -7.90 13.80
N GLY A 94 -7.21 -8.53 13.81
CA GLY A 94 -6.79 -9.47 14.85
C GLY A 94 -7.42 -10.87 14.77
N SER A 95 -8.29 -11.13 13.78
CA SER A 95 -8.92 -12.46 13.61
C SER A 95 -7.98 -13.45 12.92
N ILE A 96 -7.28 -14.26 13.72
CA ILE A 96 -6.35 -15.30 13.24
C ILE A 96 -7.09 -16.32 12.36
N ALA A 97 -8.29 -16.76 12.77
CA ALA A 97 -9.06 -17.74 12.01
C ALA A 97 -9.48 -17.23 10.62
N ASN A 98 -9.85 -15.95 10.50
CA ASN A 98 -10.16 -15.37 9.19
C ASN A 98 -8.90 -15.25 8.33
N LEU A 99 -7.78 -14.86 8.95
CA LEU A 99 -6.52 -14.75 8.23
C LEU A 99 -6.06 -16.09 7.66
N GLU A 100 -6.21 -17.18 8.42
CA GLU A 100 -5.87 -18.53 7.94
C GLU A 100 -6.71 -18.95 6.73
N VAL A 101 -8.01 -18.68 6.76
CA VAL A 101 -8.89 -18.91 5.61
C VAL A 101 -8.46 -18.07 4.40
N ALA A 102 -8.15 -16.79 4.62
CA ALA A 102 -7.76 -15.88 3.55
C ALA A 102 -6.40 -16.27 2.95
N LEU A 103 -5.39 -16.56 3.76
CA LEU A 103 -4.06 -16.96 3.31
C LEU A 103 -4.11 -18.27 2.50
N ALA A 104 -4.92 -19.24 2.92
CA ALA A 104 -5.07 -20.50 2.21
C ALA A 104 -5.63 -20.35 0.78
N ASN A 105 -6.37 -19.27 0.50
CA ASN A 105 -7.11 -19.09 -0.76
C ASN A 105 -6.65 -17.87 -1.58
N ALA A 106 -5.95 -16.90 -0.99
CA ALA A 106 -5.52 -15.69 -1.68
C ALA A 106 -4.40 -15.96 -2.70
N GLY A 107 -3.63 -17.03 -2.52
CA GLY A 107 -2.54 -17.40 -3.44
C GLY A 107 -1.43 -16.36 -3.51
N LEU A 108 -1.19 -15.65 -2.42
CA LEU A 108 -0.08 -14.70 -2.25
C LEU A 108 0.92 -15.25 -1.26
N ASP A 109 2.19 -14.93 -1.47
CA ASP A 109 3.22 -15.18 -0.48
C ASP A 109 3.08 -14.28 0.77
N LEU A 110 3.73 -14.66 1.88
CA LEU A 110 3.77 -13.87 3.11
C LEU A 110 4.60 -12.59 2.91
N ARG A 111 3.93 -11.44 2.90
CA ARG A 111 4.57 -10.13 2.69
C ARG A 111 4.57 -9.30 3.98
N CYS A 112 5.59 -8.45 4.15
CA CYS A 112 5.77 -7.64 5.37
C CYS A 112 4.58 -6.72 5.66
N GLU A 113 3.84 -6.30 4.63
CA GLU A 113 2.67 -5.45 4.75
C GLU A 113 1.56 -6.06 5.63
N LEU A 114 1.50 -7.39 5.76
CA LEU A 114 0.58 -8.05 6.69
C LEU A 114 0.98 -7.79 8.15
N LEU A 115 2.28 -7.90 8.45
CA LEU A 115 2.81 -7.64 9.79
C LEU A 115 2.74 -6.14 10.11
N GLU A 116 3.03 -5.28 9.15
CA GLU A 116 2.85 -3.83 9.26
C GLU A 116 1.39 -3.46 9.57
N ALA A 117 0.42 -4.05 8.87
CA ALA A 117 -1.00 -3.78 9.12
C ALA A 117 -1.46 -4.26 10.51
N ALA A 118 -1.03 -5.45 10.94
CA ALA A 118 -1.31 -5.95 12.29
C ALA A 118 -0.66 -5.06 13.37
N ALA A 119 0.57 -4.62 13.13
CA ALA A 119 1.35 -3.78 14.04
C ALA A 119 0.75 -2.38 14.16
N ALA A 120 0.35 -1.76 13.04
CA ALA A 120 -0.35 -0.48 12.98
C ALA A 120 -1.74 -0.51 13.64
N ALA A 121 -2.35 -1.69 13.76
CA ALA A 121 -3.62 -1.89 14.46
C ALA A 121 -3.45 -2.33 15.93
N GLY A 122 -2.21 -2.54 16.38
CA GLY A 122 -1.91 -2.93 17.77
C GLY A 122 -2.23 -4.39 18.09
N GLN A 123 -2.39 -5.24 17.07
CA GLN A 123 -2.76 -6.65 17.21
C GLN A 123 -1.55 -7.51 17.57
N LEU A 124 -1.10 -7.44 18.83
CA LEU A 124 0.12 -8.12 19.30
C LEU A 124 0.12 -9.63 19.02
N ASP A 125 -0.99 -10.32 19.29
CA ASP A 125 -1.07 -11.77 19.09
C ASP A 125 -1.02 -12.13 17.60
N MET A 126 -1.65 -11.33 16.75
CA MET A 126 -1.53 -11.48 15.29
C MET A 126 -0.07 -11.26 14.82
N CYS A 127 0.62 -10.25 15.37
CA CYS A 127 2.02 -9.99 15.03
C CYS A 127 2.92 -11.19 15.36
N LYS A 128 2.73 -11.81 16.53
CA LYS A 128 3.45 -13.04 16.92
C LYS A 128 3.18 -14.19 15.96
N VAL A 129 1.92 -14.38 15.59
CA VAL A 129 1.44 -15.44 14.69
C VAL A 129 2.00 -15.28 13.27
N LEU A 130 2.10 -14.04 12.77
CA LEU A 130 2.71 -13.72 11.48
C LEU A 130 4.23 -13.89 11.52
N HIS A 131 4.89 -13.40 12.57
CA HIS A 131 6.34 -13.55 12.72
C HIS A 131 6.76 -15.02 12.84
N ALA A 132 6.03 -15.84 13.60
CA ALA A 132 6.26 -17.27 13.71
C ALA A 132 6.10 -18.03 12.38
N ARG A 133 5.36 -17.46 11.42
CA ARG A 133 5.23 -17.98 10.05
C ARG A 133 6.33 -17.49 9.10
N GLY A 134 7.30 -16.73 9.60
CA GLY A 134 8.40 -16.19 8.79
C GLY A 134 8.04 -14.91 8.03
N CYS A 135 6.97 -14.19 8.42
CA CYS A 135 6.67 -12.89 7.83
C CYS A 135 7.82 -11.91 8.12
N PRO A 136 8.41 -11.24 7.11
CA PRO A 136 9.51 -10.30 7.33
C PRO A 136 9.08 -9.10 8.17
N TRP A 137 10.02 -8.53 8.92
CA TRP A 137 9.76 -7.34 9.75
C TRP A 137 9.27 -6.14 8.92
N GLY A 138 9.89 -5.86 7.77
CA GLY A 138 9.60 -4.66 6.97
C GLY A 138 9.60 -3.39 7.84
N ASP A 139 8.64 -2.51 7.58
CA ASP A 139 8.46 -1.26 8.34
C ASP A 139 7.52 -1.43 9.55
N SER A 140 7.29 -2.67 10.00
CA SER A 140 6.25 -2.96 11.00
C SER A 140 6.46 -2.28 12.35
N LEU A 141 7.73 -2.11 12.77
CA LEU A 141 8.08 -1.38 13.98
C LEU A 141 7.76 0.12 13.83
N SER A 142 8.11 0.72 12.69
CA SER A 142 7.77 2.11 12.35
C SER A 142 6.24 2.32 12.26
N ALA A 143 5.50 1.34 11.73
CA ALA A 143 4.05 1.35 11.65
C ALA A 143 3.38 1.29 13.06
N ALA A 144 3.85 0.40 13.94
CA ALA A 144 3.39 0.35 15.34
C ALA A 144 3.73 1.64 16.10
N ALA A 145 4.93 2.18 15.89
CA ALA A 145 5.39 3.42 16.50
C ALA A 145 4.52 4.61 16.09
N LYS A 146 4.26 4.77 14.79
CA LYS A 146 3.35 5.80 14.26
C LYS A 146 1.93 5.66 14.80
N ALA A 147 1.43 4.43 14.92
CA ALA A 147 0.09 4.19 15.45
C ALA A 147 -0.01 4.38 16.98
N GLY A 148 1.10 4.31 17.72
CA GLY A 148 1.15 4.51 19.17
C GLY A 148 1.07 3.21 19.97
N HIS A 149 1.37 2.06 19.37
CA HIS A 149 1.21 0.75 19.99
C HIS A 149 2.46 0.29 20.73
N ARG A 150 2.75 0.92 21.88
CA ARG A 150 3.93 0.64 22.72
C ARG A 150 4.19 -0.85 22.98
N ARG A 151 3.14 -1.60 23.36
CA ARG A 151 3.26 -3.05 23.66
C ARG A 151 3.74 -3.87 22.45
N VAL A 152 3.38 -3.45 21.23
CA VAL A 152 3.85 -4.10 20.01
C VAL A 152 5.32 -3.75 19.78
N CYS A 153 5.71 -2.47 19.93
CA CYS A 153 7.10 -2.04 19.82
C CYS A 153 8.01 -2.77 20.82
N GLU A 154 7.62 -2.85 22.10
CA GLU A 154 8.38 -3.57 23.14
C GLU A 154 8.59 -5.04 22.77
N TRP A 155 7.54 -5.72 22.30
CA TRP A 155 7.65 -7.11 21.88
C TRP A 155 8.53 -7.29 20.64
N MET A 156 8.41 -6.42 19.64
CA MET A 156 9.23 -6.47 18.42
C MET A 156 10.71 -6.31 18.75
N LEU A 157 11.06 -5.31 19.56
CA LEU A 157 12.44 -5.08 19.99
C LEU A 157 12.99 -6.25 20.80
N ALA A 158 12.19 -6.82 21.71
CA ALA A 158 12.56 -8.01 22.47
C ALA A 158 12.73 -9.26 21.59
N SER A 159 12.05 -9.30 20.43
CA SER A 159 12.13 -10.40 19.46
C SER A 159 13.24 -10.19 18.41
N GLY A 160 14.11 -9.19 18.59
CA GLY A 160 15.25 -8.93 17.71
C GLY A 160 14.93 -8.07 16.48
N CYS A 161 13.77 -7.40 16.44
CA CYS A 161 13.50 -6.42 15.39
C CYS A 161 14.49 -5.25 15.51
N PRO A 162 15.18 -4.87 14.41
CA PRO A 162 16.16 -3.79 14.45
C PRO A 162 15.47 -2.45 14.75
N LEU A 163 16.07 -1.66 15.63
CA LEU A 163 15.64 -0.29 15.92
C LEU A 163 16.50 0.67 15.09
N TYR A 164 15.88 1.31 14.11
CA TYR A 164 16.48 2.35 13.31
C TYR A 164 15.91 3.72 13.73
N GLU A 165 16.60 4.80 13.33
CA GLU A 165 16.22 6.18 13.71
C GLU A 165 14.82 6.56 13.18
N ASP A 166 14.40 5.95 12.08
CA ASP A 166 13.12 6.20 11.42
C ASP A 166 11.90 5.82 12.25
N VAL A 167 12.06 4.86 13.13
CA VAL A 167 11.04 4.46 14.10
C VAL A 167 10.70 5.63 15.04
N VAL A 168 11.71 6.41 15.45
CA VAL A 168 11.53 7.54 16.37
C VAL A 168 10.74 8.66 15.71
N TRP A 169 11.11 9.06 14.49
CA TRP A 169 10.35 10.09 13.79
C TRP A 169 9.02 9.59 13.22
N SER A 170 8.84 8.28 13.04
CA SER A 170 7.53 7.69 12.77
C SER A 170 6.58 7.86 13.96
N ALA A 171 7.04 7.65 15.18
CA ALA A 171 6.26 7.94 16.39
C ALA A 171 5.93 9.44 16.50
N ALA A 172 6.89 10.33 16.24
CA ALA A 172 6.65 11.77 16.17
C ALA A 172 5.60 12.10 15.10
N GLY A 173 5.73 11.53 13.91
CA GLY A 173 4.80 11.68 12.77
C GLY A 173 3.43 11.05 12.98
N GLY A 174 3.26 10.26 14.04
CA GLY A 174 1.96 9.77 14.54
C GLY A 174 1.36 10.62 15.66
N GLY A 175 2.03 11.70 16.05
CA GLY A 175 1.64 12.52 17.20
C GLY A 175 1.85 11.83 18.55
N ARG A 176 2.71 10.80 18.62
CA ARG A 176 2.87 9.94 19.80
C ARG A 176 4.05 10.39 20.66
N GLU A 177 3.90 11.51 21.38
CA GLU A 177 4.99 12.13 22.16
C GLU A 177 5.66 11.15 23.14
N ASP A 178 4.87 10.50 24.00
CA ASP A 178 5.41 9.61 25.04
C ASP A 178 6.16 8.40 24.45
N LEU A 179 5.62 7.84 23.36
CA LEU A 179 6.23 6.70 22.69
C LEU A 179 7.50 7.12 21.94
N MET A 180 7.49 8.29 21.31
CA MET A 180 8.66 8.88 20.66
C MET A 180 9.78 9.09 21.67
N GLN A 181 9.48 9.64 22.85
CA GLN A 181 10.49 9.87 23.89
C GLN A 181 11.07 8.58 24.44
N TRP A 182 10.23 7.55 24.64
CA TRP A 182 10.73 6.23 25.01
C TRP A 182 11.64 5.63 23.93
N LEU A 183 11.22 5.63 22.66
CA LEU A 183 12.03 5.13 21.54
C LEU A 183 13.34 5.89 21.37
N LEU A 184 13.32 7.21 21.56
CA LEU A 184 14.52 8.05 21.53
C LEU A 184 15.48 7.64 22.65
N THR A 185 14.97 7.36 23.84
CA THR A 185 15.78 6.89 24.98
C THR A 185 16.40 5.52 24.69
N GLU A 186 15.61 4.57 24.16
CA GLU A 186 16.09 3.25 23.76
C GLU A 186 17.17 3.33 22.68
N LEU A 187 17.02 4.24 21.71
CA LEU A 187 17.98 4.44 20.63
C LEU A 187 19.29 5.05 21.15
N LEU A 188 19.20 6.10 21.96
CA LEU A 188 20.36 6.77 22.57
C LEU A 188 21.11 5.87 23.57
N GLY A 189 20.42 4.88 24.15
CA GLY A 189 21.03 3.89 25.05
C GLY A 189 21.89 2.84 24.33
N ARG A 190 21.89 2.78 22.99
CA ARG A 190 22.66 1.77 22.24
C ARG A 190 24.15 2.15 22.13
N PRO A 191 25.08 1.22 22.38
CA PRO A 191 26.51 1.48 22.26
C PRO A 191 26.88 1.85 20.82
N ASN A 192 27.75 2.85 20.65
CA ASN A 192 28.22 3.40 19.37
C ASN A 192 27.18 4.17 18.53
N TYR A 193 26.03 4.55 19.09
CA TYR A 193 25.09 5.43 18.38
C TYR A 193 25.58 6.88 18.36
N VAL A 194 25.76 7.43 17.16
CA VAL A 194 26.17 8.82 16.93
C VAL A 194 24.94 9.59 16.45
N VAL A 195 24.52 10.61 17.21
CA VAL A 195 23.21 11.32 17.13
C VAL A 195 22.95 12.09 15.80
N TYR A 196 23.82 12.00 14.80
CA TYR A 196 24.04 13.14 13.91
C TYR A 196 23.39 13.15 12.53
N VAL A 197 22.70 12.10 12.08
CA VAL A 197 22.35 12.05 10.64
C VAL A 197 20.91 12.51 10.34
N HIS A 198 19.96 12.37 11.28
CA HIS A 198 18.55 12.63 10.96
C HIS A 198 17.74 13.40 12.03
N CYS A 199 18.40 14.22 12.85
CA CYS A 199 17.72 15.13 13.78
C CYS A 199 16.68 16.04 13.07
N TRP A 200 16.91 16.39 11.80
CA TRP A 200 15.97 17.17 11.00
C TRP A 200 14.68 16.38 10.70
N SER A 201 14.74 15.06 10.49
CA SER A 201 13.56 14.22 10.19
C SER A 201 12.65 14.19 11.40
N LEU A 202 13.26 14.04 12.57
CA LEU A 202 12.58 14.06 13.85
C LEU A 202 11.97 15.44 14.14
N LEU A 203 12.70 16.52 13.92
CA LEU A 203 12.19 17.89 14.09
C LEU A 203 11.06 18.22 13.09
N ALA A 204 11.17 17.80 11.83
CA ALA A 204 10.12 18.00 10.82
C ALA A 204 8.87 17.18 11.18
N ALA A 205 9.02 15.92 11.58
CA ALA A 205 7.90 15.10 12.04
C ALA A 205 7.24 15.71 13.30
N ALA A 206 8.03 16.15 14.28
CA ALA A 206 7.52 16.85 15.45
C ALA A 206 6.78 18.14 15.07
N ALA A 207 7.30 18.92 14.13
CA ALA A 207 6.68 20.14 13.65
C ALA A 207 5.32 19.89 12.98
N GLY A 208 5.19 18.80 12.22
CA GLY A 208 3.92 18.44 11.55
C GLY A 208 2.86 17.81 12.45
N TYR A 209 3.25 17.13 13.53
CA TYR A 209 2.33 16.21 14.21
C TYR A 209 2.29 16.31 15.75
N LEU A 210 3.28 16.92 16.40
CA LEU A 210 3.28 17.15 17.85
C LEU A 210 2.86 18.57 18.19
N SER A 211 2.48 18.86 19.44
CA SER A 211 2.20 20.26 19.84
C SER A 211 3.45 21.15 19.74
N LEU A 212 3.26 22.47 19.67
CA LEU A 212 4.34 23.45 19.75
C LEU A 212 5.16 23.27 21.03
N ALA A 213 4.50 23.00 22.17
CA ALA A 213 5.19 22.75 23.43
C ALA A 213 6.10 21.51 23.34
N ALA A 214 5.61 20.43 22.74
CA ALA A 214 6.39 19.20 22.53
C ALA A 214 7.57 19.44 21.57
N LEU A 215 7.34 20.18 20.48
CA LEU A 215 8.39 20.58 19.54
C LEU A 215 9.47 21.43 20.22
N GLN A 216 9.08 22.41 21.04
CA GLN A 216 10.00 23.26 21.80
C GLN A 216 10.81 22.44 22.82
N ARG A 217 10.17 21.50 23.53
CA ARG A 217 10.87 20.58 24.45
C ARG A 217 11.89 19.72 23.71
N LEU A 218 11.49 19.09 22.61
CA LEU A 218 12.39 18.28 21.79
C LEU A 218 13.56 19.12 21.25
N TRP A 219 13.28 20.33 20.78
CA TRP A 219 14.31 21.25 20.34
C TRP A 219 15.27 21.57 21.49
N GLN A 220 14.79 21.96 22.66
CA GLN A 220 15.65 22.22 23.83
C GLN A 220 16.47 20.99 24.23
N GLN A 221 15.89 19.79 24.22
CA GLN A 221 16.57 18.54 24.55
C GLN A 221 17.71 18.25 23.57
N LEU A 222 17.48 18.43 22.27
CA LEU A 222 18.50 18.23 21.24
C LEU A 222 19.62 19.30 21.33
N MET A 223 19.26 20.53 21.68
CA MET A 223 20.22 21.65 21.76
C MET A 223 21.00 21.72 23.09
N SER A 224 20.52 21.08 24.16
CA SER A 224 21.17 21.07 25.48
C SER A 224 22.05 19.85 25.75
N GLY A 225 22.06 18.86 24.85
CA GLY A 225 22.96 17.70 24.97
C GLY A 225 24.45 18.08 24.88
N HIS A 226 25.34 17.16 25.27
CA HIS A 226 26.82 17.30 25.21
C HIS A 226 27.39 17.72 23.83
N HIS A 227 26.52 17.69 22.82
CA HIS A 227 26.74 17.82 21.40
C HIS A 227 25.96 19.01 20.79
N GLY A 228 25.28 19.81 21.62
CA GLY A 228 24.39 20.89 21.19
C GLY A 228 25.05 21.99 20.38
N SER A 229 26.33 22.32 20.68
CA SER A 229 27.11 23.29 19.90
C SER A 229 27.46 22.78 18.50
N GLU A 230 27.83 21.50 18.39
CA GLU A 230 28.10 20.83 17.12
C GLU A 230 26.81 20.64 16.31
N LEU A 231 25.69 20.33 16.97
CA LEU A 231 24.38 20.23 16.33
C LEU A 231 23.91 21.60 15.81
N GLN A 232 24.05 22.66 16.60
CA GLN A 232 23.75 24.03 16.15
C GLN A 232 24.61 24.42 14.96
N GLN A 233 25.92 24.14 15.00
CA GLN A 233 26.82 24.36 13.88
C GLN A 233 26.40 23.55 12.64
N HIS A 234 25.99 22.29 12.81
CA HIS A 234 25.44 21.48 11.73
C HIS A 234 24.13 22.06 11.18
N LEU A 235 23.20 22.48 12.04
CA LEU A 235 21.94 23.14 11.66
C LEU A 235 22.19 24.45 10.89
N ASP A 236 23.22 25.21 11.27
CA ASP A 236 23.66 26.42 10.57
C ASP A 236 24.33 26.11 9.23
N GLN A 237 25.01 24.97 9.13
CA GLN A 237 25.58 24.44 7.89
C GLN A 237 24.56 23.72 7.01
N LEU A 238 23.38 23.35 7.52
CA LEU A 238 22.33 22.72 6.73
C LEU A 238 21.90 23.67 5.61
N LYS A 239 21.77 23.12 4.40
CA LYS A 239 21.22 23.85 3.26
C LYS A 239 19.88 24.48 3.65
N GLN A 240 19.63 25.73 3.25
CA GLN A 240 18.37 26.45 3.50
C GLN A 240 17.12 25.62 3.18
N ALA A 241 17.20 24.73 2.18
CA ALA A 241 16.14 23.78 1.83
C ALA A 241 15.70 22.86 2.99
N LEU A 242 16.62 22.37 3.83
CA LEU A 242 16.28 21.48 4.95
C LEU A 242 15.63 22.23 6.10
N ARG A 243 16.07 23.46 6.39
CA ARG A 243 15.38 24.37 7.31
C ARG A 243 13.97 24.67 6.79
N GLY A 244 13.84 24.93 5.49
CA GLY A 244 12.55 25.09 4.83
C GLY A 244 11.63 23.88 4.97
N ALA A 245 12.16 22.65 5.03
CA ALA A 245 11.34 21.44 5.20
C ALA A 245 10.70 21.35 6.60
N ILE A 246 11.39 21.75 7.68
CA ILE A 246 10.83 21.76 9.04
C ILE A 246 9.71 22.81 9.15
N LEU A 247 9.95 24.01 8.63
CA LEU A 247 8.93 25.06 8.58
C LEU A 247 7.74 24.64 7.71
N ALA A 248 8.01 23.97 6.59
CA ALA A 248 6.97 23.44 5.74
C ALA A 248 6.11 22.39 6.46
N ALA A 249 6.73 21.49 7.23
CA ALA A 249 6.00 20.54 8.06
C ALA A 249 5.13 21.26 9.11
N ALA A 250 5.62 22.32 9.74
CA ALA A 250 4.82 23.16 10.64
C ALA A 250 3.61 23.80 9.93
N ALA A 251 3.79 24.33 8.72
CA ALA A 251 2.69 24.90 7.93
C ALA A 251 1.66 23.84 7.53
N GLY A 252 2.11 22.61 7.24
CA GLY A 252 1.27 21.44 6.99
C GLY A 252 0.75 20.74 8.25
N SER A 253 0.94 21.32 9.43
CA SER A 253 0.67 20.63 10.69
C SER A 253 -0.80 20.28 10.89
N THR A 254 -1.03 19.10 11.48
CA THR A 254 -2.35 18.56 11.82
C THR A 254 -2.90 19.11 13.14
N THR A 255 -2.03 19.67 13.99
CA THR A 255 -2.43 20.28 15.27
C THR A 255 -2.94 21.71 15.07
N PRO A 256 -3.87 22.20 15.92
CA PRO A 256 -4.49 23.52 15.77
C PRO A 256 -3.52 24.70 15.98
N ASP A 257 -2.39 24.48 16.66
CA ASP A 257 -1.35 25.47 16.93
C ASP A 257 -0.32 25.62 15.79
N TRP A 258 -0.64 25.14 14.58
CA TRP A 258 0.25 25.21 13.41
C TRP A 258 0.73 26.65 13.09
N GLN A 259 -0.14 27.66 13.27
CA GLN A 259 0.23 29.07 13.06
C GLN A 259 1.33 29.49 14.03
N ALA A 260 1.15 29.17 15.31
CA ALA A 260 2.13 29.49 16.36
C ALA A 260 3.46 28.77 16.13
N LYS A 261 3.45 27.54 15.58
CA LYS A 261 4.68 26.85 15.17
C LYS A 261 5.41 27.56 14.04
N VAL A 262 4.67 27.98 13.01
CA VAL A 262 5.25 28.74 11.90
C VAL A 262 5.84 30.05 12.40
N GLU A 263 5.12 30.80 13.24
CA GLU A 263 5.61 32.05 13.84
C GLU A 263 6.86 31.85 14.71
N TRP A 264 6.88 30.79 15.51
CA TRP A 264 8.05 30.43 16.31
C TRP A 264 9.27 30.12 15.43
N LEU A 265 9.11 29.31 14.39
CA LEU A 265 10.20 28.97 13.45
C LEU A 265 10.66 30.19 12.63
N GLU A 266 9.75 31.08 12.24
CA GLU A 266 10.11 32.36 11.62
C GLU A 266 10.96 33.23 12.56
N GLY A 267 10.62 33.26 13.86
CA GLY A 267 11.41 33.94 14.89
C GLY A 267 12.83 33.38 15.05
N LEU A 268 13.03 32.10 14.69
CA LEU A 268 14.34 31.44 14.64
C LEU A 268 15.08 31.67 13.30
N GLY A 269 14.53 32.45 12.38
CA GLY A 269 15.15 32.77 11.09
C GLY A 269 14.99 31.71 10.00
N TYR A 270 14.01 30.80 10.14
CA TYR A 270 13.75 29.77 9.12
C TYR A 270 13.17 30.42 7.85
N PRO A 271 13.57 29.96 6.65
CA PRO A 271 13.21 30.62 5.40
C PRO A 271 11.76 30.37 5.00
N ARG A 272 11.12 31.39 4.40
CA ARG A 272 9.80 31.27 3.78
C ARG A 272 9.93 30.66 2.39
N MET A 273 9.46 29.43 2.22
CA MET A 273 9.60 28.66 0.97
C MET A 273 8.24 28.15 0.47
N ALA A 274 8.15 27.89 -0.84
CA ALA A 274 6.93 27.36 -1.47
C ALA A 274 6.53 25.99 -0.91
N SER A 275 7.51 25.20 -0.42
CA SER A 275 7.28 23.92 0.25
C SER A 275 6.31 24.01 1.44
N ALA A 276 6.21 25.17 2.10
CA ALA A 276 5.24 25.40 3.17
C ALA A 276 3.80 25.44 2.65
N CYS A 277 3.59 26.08 1.49
CA CYS A 277 2.31 26.08 0.79
C CYS A 277 1.96 24.67 0.29
N THR A 278 2.93 23.94 -0.29
CA THR A 278 2.78 22.52 -0.66
C THR A 278 2.35 21.65 0.52
N SER A 279 2.96 21.85 1.70
CA SER A 279 2.61 21.07 2.90
C SER A 279 1.24 21.45 3.46
N ALA A 280 0.85 22.73 3.37
CA ALA A 280 -0.48 23.18 3.73
C ALA A 280 -1.60 22.51 2.90
N LEU A 281 -1.34 22.19 1.63
CA LEU A 281 -2.29 21.45 0.78
C LEU A 281 -2.64 20.05 1.32
N ARG A 282 -1.71 19.43 2.07
CA ARG A 282 -1.88 18.09 2.65
C ARG A 282 -2.56 18.09 4.02
N ALA A 283 -2.80 19.27 4.60
CA ALA A 283 -3.25 19.41 5.98
C ALA A 283 -4.78 19.35 6.16
N GLY A 284 -5.54 19.34 5.06
CA GLY A 284 -7.00 19.28 5.08
C GLY A 284 -7.57 19.40 3.67
N ASP A 285 -8.87 19.68 3.57
CA ASP A 285 -9.58 19.86 2.31
C ASP A 285 -10.44 21.14 2.33
N GLY A 286 -10.86 21.59 1.14
CA GLY A 286 -11.82 22.68 0.97
C GLY A 286 -11.35 24.02 1.56
N ASP A 287 -12.28 24.71 2.23
CA ASP A 287 -12.07 26.07 2.75
C ASP A 287 -10.94 26.16 3.78
N ALA A 288 -10.67 25.10 4.53
CA ALA A 288 -9.60 25.07 5.51
C ALA A 288 -8.21 25.21 4.86
N VAL A 289 -8.00 24.54 3.72
CA VAL A 289 -6.75 24.67 2.95
C VAL A 289 -6.66 26.05 2.32
N VAL A 290 -7.75 26.57 1.77
CA VAL A 290 -7.77 27.91 1.17
C VAL A 290 -7.45 28.98 2.21
N ALA A 291 -8.07 28.93 3.40
CA ALA A 291 -7.78 29.83 4.50
C ALA A 291 -6.31 29.74 4.95
N ARG A 292 -5.76 28.53 5.00
CA ARG A 292 -4.35 28.29 5.33
C ARG A 292 -3.41 28.88 4.28
N LEU A 293 -3.69 28.69 2.99
CA LEU A 293 -2.92 29.29 1.89
C LEU A 293 -3.03 30.82 1.87
N GLN A 294 -4.21 31.37 2.14
CA GLN A 294 -4.42 32.82 2.27
C GLN A 294 -3.58 33.41 3.40
N TRP A 295 -3.55 32.73 4.56
CA TRP A 295 -2.73 33.15 5.69
C TRP A 295 -1.23 33.13 5.35
N LEU A 296 -0.75 32.05 4.72
CA LEU A 296 0.65 31.95 4.26
C LEU A 296 0.98 33.03 3.22
N ARG A 297 0.10 33.25 2.23
CA ARG A 297 0.26 34.32 1.23
C ARG A 297 0.36 35.70 1.90
N GLY A 298 -0.47 35.97 2.91
CA GLY A 298 -0.44 37.21 3.68
C GLY A 298 0.88 37.47 4.42
N ARG A 299 1.65 36.41 4.72
CA ARG A 299 2.99 36.50 5.32
C ARG A 299 4.13 36.52 4.31
N GLY A 300 3.82 36.56 3.02
CA GLY A 300 4.81 36.61 1.94
C GLY A 300 5.43 35.25 1.60
N TYR A 301 4.74 34.13 1.88
CA TYR A 301 5.16 32.84 1.35
C TYR A 301 4.92 32.79 -0.16
N PRO A 302 5.89 32.30 -0.95
CA PRO A 302 5.75 32.22 -2.39
C PRO A 302 4.69 31.16 -2.76
N LEU A 303 3.81 31.54 -3.69
CA LEU A 303 2.91 30.63 -4.39
C LEU A 303 3.41 30.54 -5.82
N ASP A 304 4.01 29.41 -6.18
CA ASP A 304 4.58 29.17 -7.51
C ASP A 304 3.84 28.03 -8.23
N ALA A 305 4.25 27.77 -9.48
CA ALA A 305 3.66 26.71 -10.29
C ALA A 305 3.75 25.32 -9.63
N GLY A 306 4.78 25.07 -8.82
CA GLY A 306 4.92 23.80 -8.09
C GLY A 306 3.82 23.59 -7.06
N VAL A 307 3.42 24.65 -6.34
CA VAL A 307 2.27 24.60 -5.42
C VAL A 307 0.97 24.30 -6.18
N ALA A 308 0.80 24.84 -7.39
CA ALA A 308 -0.36 24.54 -8.23
C ALA A 308 -0.33 23.09 -8.75
N ASP A 309 0.84 22.57 -9.13
CA ASP A 309 1.02 21.18 -9.56
C ASP A 309 0.69 20.21 -8.42
N ASP A 310 1.17 20.48 -7.20
CA ASP A 310 0.82 19.70 -6.01
C ASP A 310 -0.69 19.71 -5.72
N ALA A 311 -1.38 20.85 -5.92
CA ALA A 311 -2.83 20.94 -5.75
C ALA A 311 -3.58 20.07 -6.77
N VAL A 312 -3.07 19.97 -8.00
CA VAL A 312 -3.59 19.05 -9.02
C VAL A 312 -3.36 17.59 -8.60
N ASP A 313 -2.15 17.23 -8.20
CA ASP A 313 -1.78 15.86 -7.84
C ASP A 313 -2.49 15.33 -6.58
N LEU A 314 -2.90 16.24 -5.69
CA LEU A 314 -3.72 15.96 -4.52
C LEU A 314 -5.23 15.99 -4.82
N GLY A 315 -5.65 16.43 -6.01
CA GLY A 315 -7.06 16.55 -6.36
C GLY A 315 -7.80 17.67 -5.64
N ASN A 316 -7.08 18.65 -5.08
CA ASN A 316 -7.67 19.74 -4.29
C ASN A 316 -8.17 20.87 -5.20
N VAL A 317 -9.38 20.72 -5.72
CA VAL A 317 -10.02 21.67 -6.64
C VAL A 317 -10.19 23.07 -6.00
N ALA A 318 -10.49 23.13 -4.70
CA ALA A 318 -10.67 24.41 -4.00
C ALA A 318 -9.36 25.21 -3.93
N ALA A 319 -8.26 24.55 -3.56
CA ALA A 319 -6.94 25.16 -3.57
C ALA A 319 -6.50 25.56 -4.98
N LEU A 320 -6.72 24.70 -5.98
CA LEU A 320 -6.37 25.00 -7.36
C LEU A 320 -7.14 26.23 -7.90
N ARG A 321 -8.44 26.33 -7.62
CA ARG A 321 -9.25 27.52 -7.96
C ARG A 321 -8.69 28.77 -7.31
N PHE A 322 -8.39 28.72 -6.02
CA PHE A 322 -7.76 29.85 -5.31
C PHE A 322 -6.44 30.27 -5.98
N LEU A 323 -5.57 29.31 -6.31
CA LEU A 323 -4.27 29.58 -6.91
C LEU A 323 -4.41 30.22 -8.30
N VAL A 324 -5.27 29.68 -9.15
CA VAL A 324 -5.46 30.17 -10.53
C VAL A 324 -6.20 31.50 -10.55
N GLU A 325 -7.31 31.61 -9.82
CA GLU A 325 -8.24 32.74 -9.95
C GLU A 325 -7.85 33.92 -9.06
N GLN A 326 -7.33 33.67 -7.85
CA GLN A 326 -7.01 34.73 -6.89
C GLN A 326 -5.50 34.99 -6.75
N ALA A 327 -4.66 33.96 -6.91
CA ALA A 327 -3.21 34.13 -6.84
C ALA A 327 -2.55 34.34 -8.22
N GLY A 328 -3.26 34.10 -9.32
CA GLY A 328 -2.72 34.24 -10.67
C GLY A 328 -1.64 33.21 -11.00
N VAL A 329 -1.57 32.12 -10.23
CA VAL A 329 -0.57 31.06 -10.36
C VAL A 329 -1.13 29.97 -11.25
N ARG A 330 -0.45 29.70 -12.37
CA ARG A 330 -0.82 28.62 -13.29
C ARG A 330 -0.01 27.35 -12.99
N PRO A 331 -0.62 26.16 -13.03
CA PRO A 331 0.10 24.89 -12.98
C PRO A 331 0.86 24.65 -14.29
N PHE A 332 1.81 23.72 -14.25
CA PHE A 332 2.62 23.24 -15.37
C PHE A 332 3.45 24.35 -16.01
N GLY A 333 4.44 24.86 -15.27
CA GLY A 333 5.38 25.88 -15.76
C GLY A 333 6.03 25.53 -17.11
N GLU A 334 6.56 26.54 -17.80
CA GLU A 334 7.22 26.35 -19.10
C GLU A 334 8.62 25.71 -18.95
N PRO A 335 9.00 24.73 -19.79
CA PRO A 335 8.19 24.06 -20.80
C PRO A 335 7.24 23.03 -20.14
N PHE A 336 6.05 22.87 -20.73
CA PHE A 336 5.01 21.93 -20.29
C PHE A 336 5.57 20.52 -20.01
N ARG A 337 5.72 20.16 -18.72
CA ARG A 337 6.32 18.88 -18.28
C ARG A 337 5.34 17.76 -17.96
N GLY A 338 4.06 17.94 -18.29
CA GLY A 338 3.06 16.88 -18.21
C GLY A 338 1.92 17.24 -17.27
N CYS A 339 0.72 17.26 -17.82
CA CYS A 339 -0.50 17.28 -17.01
C CYS A 339 -0.62 15.97 -16.22
N SER A 340 -0.66 16.12 -14.90
CA SER A 340 -0.93 15.16 -13.81
C SER A 340 -1.30 13.71 -14.15
N MET A 341 -0.32 12.92 -14.61
CA MET A 341 -0.38 11.46 -14.60
C MET A 341 -0.84 10.94 -13.22
N ASN A 342 -0.37 11.59 -12.15
CA ASN A 342 -0.72 11.27 -10.77
C ASN A 342 -2.20 11.49 -10.46
N SER A 343 -2.81 12.58 -10.93
CA SER A 343 -4.24 12.86 -10.67
C SER A 343 -5.13 11.83 -11.39
N ALA A 344 -4.77 11.45 -12.62
CA ALA A 344 -5.45 10.41 -13.39
C ALA A 344 -5.31 9.03 -12.71
N ARG A 345 -4.09 8.63 -12.32
CA ARG A 345 -3.85 7.39 -11.55
C ARG A 345 -4.59 7.34 -10.23
N ARG A 346 -4.80 8.49 -9.58
CA ARG A 346 -5.48 8.61 -8.29
C ARG A 346 -7.00 8.76 -8.38
N GLY A 347 -7.55 8.92 -9.59
CA GLY A 347 -9.00 9.02 -9.77
C GLY A 347 -9.57 10.43 -9.53
N HIS A 348 -8.75 11.48 -9.61
CA HIS A 348 -9.16 12.86 -9.33
C HIS A 348 -9.87 13.51 -10.53
N LEU A 349 -11.04 12.99 -10.93
CA LEU A 349 -11.80 13.49 -12.10
C LEU A 349 -12.13 14.99 -12.02
N ALA A 350 -12.53 15.49 -10.84
CA ALA A 350 -12.98 16.88 -10.68
C ALA A 350 -11.86 17.90 -10.98
N VAL A 351 -10.61 17.60 -10.63
CA VAL A 351 -9.49 18.50 -10.91
C VAL A 351 -9.12 18.49 -12.39
N LEU A 352 -9.20 17.33 -13.04
CA LEU A 352 -8.99 17.18 -14.48
C LEU A 352 -10.06 17.94 -15.29
N GLN A 353 -11.33 17.83 -14.89
CA GLN A 353 -12.42 18.59 -15.51
C GLN A 353 -12.24 20.10 -15.33
N TYR A 354 -11.80 20.55 -14.15
CA TYR A 354 -11.50 21.96 -13.91
C TYR A 354 -10.38 22.46 -14.81
N LEU A 355 -9.24 21.75 -14.88
CA LEU A 355 -8.13 22.10 -15.77
C LEU A 355 -8.60 22.26 -17.22
N HIS A 356 -9.44 21.33 -17.70
CA HIS A 356 -9.96 21.36 -19.07
C HIS A 356 -10.88 22.56 -19.29
N ALA A 357 -11.82 22.78 -18.37
CA ALA A 357 -12.78 23.90 -18.44
C ALA A 357 -12.10 25.27 -18.35
N SER A 358 -10.98 25.37 -17.63
CA SER A 358 -10.17 26.59 -17.53
C SER A 358 -9.24 26.83 -18.73
N GLY A 359 -9.29 25.98 -19.76
CA GLY A 359 -8.41 26.08 -20.93
C GLY A 359 -6.93 25.83 -20.61
N LEU A 360 -6.64 25.17 -19.48
CA LEU A 360 -5.29 24.77 -19.13
C LEU A 360 -4.91 23.51 -19.91
N PRO A 361 -3.66 23.41 -20.39
CA PRO A 361 -3.26 22.31 -21.27
C PRO A 361 -3.34 20.95 -20.54
N ILE A 362 -4.11 20.02 -21.11
CA ILE A 362 -4.20 18.63 -20.67
C ILE A 362 -3.77 17.73 -21.81
N ASN A 363 -2.85 16.80 -21.54
CA ASN A 363 -2.61 15.69 -22.44
C ASN A 363 -3.70 14.63 -22.21
N THR A 364 -4.77 14.71 -23.02
CA THR A 364 -5.97 13.87 -22.88
C THR A 364 -5.65 12.38 -23.05
N ARG A 365 -4.66 12.05 -23.89
CA ARG A 365 -4.20 10.68 -24.12
C ARG A 365 -3.52 10.09 -22.89
N ILE A 366 -2.55 10.80 -22.32
CA ILE A 366 -1.86 10.34 -21.10
C ILE A 366 -2.86 10.20 -19.94
N VAL A 367 -3.80 11.14 -19.79
CA VAL A 367 -4.86 11.05 -18.78
C VAL A 367 -5.71 9.78 -18.96
N ALA A 368 -6.10 9.45 -20.20
CA ALA A 368 -6.85 8.23 -20.49
C ALA A 368 -6.04 6.97 -20.13
N GLU A 369 -4.78 6.87 -20.56
CA GLU A 369 -3.93 5.71 -20.31
C GLU A 369 -3.67 5.49 -18.82
N GLU A 370 -3.34 6.54 -18.08
CA GLU A 370 -3.05 6.44 -16.65
C GLU A 370 -4.30 6.11 -15.82
N ALA A 371 -5.45 6.67 -16.22
CA ALA A 371 -6.73 6.29 -15.64
C ALA A 371 -7.09 4.83 -15.95
N ALA A 372 -6.77 4.34 -17.17
CA ALA A 372 -7.03 2.97 -17.55
C ALA A 372 -6.17 1.97 -16.77
N ARG A 373 -4.85 2.24 -16.63
CA ARG A 373 -3.94 1.42 -15.78
C ARG A 373 -4.41 1.34 -14.33
N ALA A 374 -5.02 2.41 -13.82
CA ALA A 374 -5.55 2.45 -12.47
C ALA A 374 -7.02 1.97 -12.33
N GLY A 375 -7.70 1.67 -13.44
CA GLY A 375 -9.08 1.17 -13.45
C GLY A 375 -10.17 2.22 -13.24
N HIS A 376 -9.88 3.51 -13.43
CA HIS A 376 -10.81 4.62 -13.21
C HIS A 376 -11.74 4.85 -14.43
N LEU A 377 -12.74 3.98 -14.58
CA LEU A 377 -13.72 4.06 -15.66
C LEU A 377 -14.33 5.47 -15.86
N PRO A 378 -14.70 6.26 -14.82
CA PRO A 378 -15.24 7.60 -15.02
C PRO A 378 -14.30 8.59 -15.71
N ILE A 379 -12.99 8.47 -15.50
CA ILE A 379 -12.00 9.32 -16.18
C ILE A 379 -11.79 8.84 -17.61
N VAL A 380 -11.71 7.52 -17.81
CA VAL A 380 -11.60 6.94 -19.16
C VAL A 380 -12.81 7.28 -20.01
N SER A 381 -14.02 7.16 -19.46
CA SER A 381 -15.26 7.52 -20.16
C SER A 381 -15.29 9.00 -20.50
N TRP A 382 -14.90 9.87 -19.57
CA TRP A 382 -14.79 11.32 -19.83
C TRP A 382 -13.77 11.62 -20.94
N ALA A 383 -12.62 10.95 -20.97
CA ALA A 383 -11.61 11.16 -22.01
C ALA A 383 -12.06 10.65 -23.39
N VAL A 384 -12.66 9.45 -23.46
CA VAL A 384 -13.10 8.83 -24.72
C VAL A 384 -14.35 9.52 -25.28
N GLU A 385 -15.37 9.73 -24.46
CA GLU A 385 -16.67 10.26 -24.90
C GLU A 385 -16.73 11.78 -24.87
N GLY A 386 -16.08 12.40 -23.88
CA GLY A 386 -16.10 13.86 -23.69
C GLY A 386 -14.98 14.60 -24.44
N LEU A 387 -13.78 14.02 -24.49
CA LEU A 387 -12.60 14.65 -25.11
C LEU A 387 -12.24 14.07 -26.49
N GLY A 388 -12.96 13.03 -26.94
CA GLY A 388 -12.79 12.44 -28.26
C GLY A 388 -11.53 11.59 -28.42
N VAL A 389 -10.99 11.01 -27.34
CA VAL A 389 -9.89 10.04 -27.44
C VAL A 389 -10.38 8.78 -28.15
N ALA A 390 -9.87 8.52 -29.35
CA ALA A 390 -10.24 7.40 -30.19
C ALA A 390 -9.09 6.35 -30.30
N PRO A 391 -9.41 5.11 -30.70
CA PRO A 391 -8.40 4.12 -31.09
C PRO A 391 -7.55 4.66 -32.26
N ALA A 392 -6.24 4.35 -32.26
CA ALA A 392 -5.40 4.64 -33.42
C ALA A 392 -5.67 3.65 -34.56
N ASP A 393 -5.53 4.12 -35.80
CA ASP A 393 -5.79 3.32 -37.00
C ASP A 393 -4.82 2.14 -37.19
N ASP A 394 -3.62 2.23 -36.60
CA ASP A 394 -2.55 1.23 -36.73
C ASP A 394 -2.59 0.14 -35.64
N GLY A 395 -3.49 0.25 -34.66
CA GLY A 395 -3.59 -0.70 -33.54
C GLY A 395 -2.38 -0.73 -32.61
N ALA A 396 -1.41 0.17 -32.77
CA ALA A 396 -0.22 0.27 -31.90
C ALA A 396 -0.58 0.77 -30.50
N ASP A 397 -1.70 1.48 -30.40
CA ASP A 397 -2.12 2.26 -29.26
C ASP A 397 -3.27 1.59 -28.50
N SER A 398 -2.97 0.57 -27.69
CA SER A 398 -4.01 -0.12 -26.93
C SER A 398 -4.22 0.48 -25.54
N LEU A 399 -5.20 1.40 -25.44
CA LEU A 399 -5.79 1.79 -24.15
C LEU A 399 -6.38 0.58 -23.41
N LEU A 400 -6.78 -0.46 -24.15
CA LEU A 400 -7.26 -1.73 -23.60
C LEU A 400 -6.13 -2.51 -22.90
N ASP A 401 -4.90 -2.51 -23.44
CA ASP A 401 -3.72 -3.07 -22.76
C ASP A 401 -3.42 -2.35 -21.45
N CYS A 402 -3.60 -1.03 -21.42
CA CYS A 402 -3.49 -0.24 -20.19
C CYS A 402 -4.57 -0.67 -19.19
N ALA A 403 -5.83 -0.82 -19.64
CA ALA A 403 -6.91 -1.28 -18.78
C ALA A 403 -6.68 -2.70 -18.21
N ALA A 404 -6.03 -3.58 -18.97
CA ALA A 404 -5.65 -4.91 -18.51
C ALA A 404 -4.76 -4.88 -17.27
N GLU A 405 -3.91 -3.86 -17.11
CA GLU A 405 -3.06 -3.70 -15.91
C GLU A 405 -3.87 -3.46 -14.63
N SER A 406 -5.07 -2.89 -14.75
CA SER A 406 -5.98 -2.70 -13.61
C SER A 406 -6.70 -3.98 -13.18
N GLY A 407 -6.82 -4.97 -14.08
CA GLY A 407 -7.65 -6.16 -13.90
C GLY A 407 -9.16 -5.86 -13.84
N ASN A 408 -9.59 -4.63 -14.17
CA ASN A 408 -11.00 -4.23 -14.15
C ASN A 408 -11.71 -4.72 -15.44
N LEU A 409 -12.36 -5.87 -15.34
CA LEU A 409 -13.11 -6.50 -16.42
C LEU A 409 -14.22 -5.61 -17.00
N GLU A 410 -14.86 -4.78 -16.16
CA GLU A 410 -15.90 -3.85 -16.62
C GLU A 410 -15.30 -2.81 -17.57
N LEU A 411 -14.18 -2.20 -17.18
CA LEU A 411 -13.46 -1.24 -18.00
C LEU A 411 -12.92 -1.88 -19.29
N MET A 412 -12.31 -3.06 -19.20
CA MET A 412 -11.79 -3.78 -20.36
C MET A 412 -12.90 -4.11 -21.35
N THR A 413 -14.03 -4.60 -20.86
CA THR A 413 -15.21 -4.90 -21.69
C THR A 413 -15.78 -3.63 -22.31
N TRP A 414 -15.86 -2.53 -21.55
CA TRP A 414 -16.36 -1.25 -22.01
C TRP A 414 -15.53 -0.67 -23.16
N LEU A 415 -14.20 -0.78 -23.09
CA LEU A 415 -13.27 -0.38 -24.16
C LEU A 415 -13.37 -1.31 -25.37
N TYR A 416 -13.38 -2.62 -25.15
CA TYR A 416 -13.44 -3.60 -26.22
C TYR A 416 -14.70 -3.46 -27.10
N VAL A 417 -15.87 -3.25 -26.48
CA VAL A 417 -17.13 -3.02 -27.21
C VAL A 417 -17.10 -1.74 -28.05
N ARG A 418 -16.22 -0.78 -27.72
CA ARG A 418 -16.01 0.48 -28.46
C ARG A 418 -14.92 0.37 -29.53
N GLY A 419 -14.46 -0.84 -29.85
CA GLY A 419 -13.53 -1.09 -30.96
C GLY A 419 -12.05 -0.90 -30.59
N TRP A 420 -11.70 -0.81 -29.31
CA TRP A 420 -10.30 -0.81 -28.88
C TRP A 420 -9.70 -2.22 -29.06
N ALA A 421 -8.62 -2.31 -29.85
CA ALA A 421 -7.96 -3.56 -30.16
C ALA A 421 -7.12 -4.12 -28.99
N LEU A 422 -7.01 -5.44 -28.93
CA LEU A 422 -6.10 -6.14 -28.03
C LEU A 422 -4.67 -6.01 -28.58
N GLY A 423 -3.79 -5.37 -27.82
CA GLY A 423 -2.40 -5.19 -28.18
C GLY A 423 -1.50 -6.32 -27.67
N PRO A 424 -0.21 -6.29 -28.05
CA PRO A 424 0.76 -7.33 -27.70
C PRO A 424 1.14 -7.34 -26.21
N THR A 425 0.81 -6.28 -25.45
CA THR A 425 1.16 -6.17 -24.03
C THR A 425 0.00 -6.54 -23.10
N ALA A 426 -1.20 -6.79 -23.64
CA ALA A 426 -2.40 -7.04 -22.84
C ALA A 426 -2.23 -8.20 -21.87
N ILE A 427 -1.67 -9.34 -22.32
CA ILE A 427 -1.42 -10.51 -21.46
C ILE A 427 -0.41 -10.18 -20.35
N THR A 428 0.69 -9.50 -20.67
CA THR A 428 1.69 -9.10 -19.68
C THR A 428 1.10 -8.17 -18.62
N ASN A 429 0.27 -7.21 -19.04
CA ASN A 429 -0.41 -6.28 -18.13
C ASN A 429 -1.51 -6.97 -17.32
N GLY A 430 -2.29 -7.86 -17.94
CA GLY A 430 -3.27 -8.72 -17.26
C GLY A 430 -2.63 -9.58 -16.17
N ALA A 431 -1.47 -10.18 -16.46
CA ALA A 431 -0.69 -10.93 -15.47
C ALA A 431 -0.20 -10.04 -14.31
N LYS A 432 0.28 -8.82 -14.59
CA LYS A 432 0.67 -7.85 -13.55
C LYS A 432 -0.50 -7.45 -12.64
N SER A 433 -1.72 -7.41 -13.18
CA SER A 433 -2.90 -7.09 -12.38
C SER A 433 -3.17 -8.13 -11.29
N GLY A 434 -2.80 -9.40 -11.53
CA GLY A 434 -3.14 -10.53 -10.66
C GLY A 434 -4.61 -10.97 -10.76
N CYS A 435 -5.43 -10.40 -11.65
CA CYS A 435 -6.82 -10.84 -11.83
C CYS A 435 -6.87 -12.02 -12.83
N GLU A 436 -7.15 -13.23 -12.32
CA GLU A 436 -7.23 -14.44 -13.16
C GLU A 436 -8.33 -14.34 -14.21
N GLU A 437 -9.49 -13.80 -13.83
CA GLU A 437 -10.62 -13.66 -14.77
C GLU A 437 -10.30 -12.64 -15.88
N ALA A 438 -9.57 -11.57 -15.57
CA ALA A 438 -9.11 -10.62 -16.59
C ALA A 438 -8.13 -11.26 -17.57
N LEU A 439 -7.21 -12.10 -17.07
CA LEU A 439 -6.27 -12.81 -17.92
C LEU A 439 -6.98 -13.84 -18.81
N GLU A 440 -7.90 -14.63 -18.25
CA GLU A 440 -8.70 -15.59 -19.02
C GLU A 440 -9.54 -14.90 -20.09
N TRP A 441 -10.17 -13.77 -19.74
CA TRP A 441 -10.96 -12.97 -20.67
C TRP A 441 -10.15 -12.50 -21.89
N LEU A 442 -8.85 -12.19 -21.71
CA LEU A 442 -7.92 -11.83 -22.79
C LEU A 442 -7.58 -13.04 -23.67
N VAL A 443 -7.28 -14.19 -23.05
CA VAL A 443 -6.93 -15.43 -23.76
C VAL A 443 -8.12 -15.95 -24.57
N GLU A 444 -9.33 -15.92 -24.01
CA GLU A 444 -10.57 -16.31 -24.70
C GLU A 444 -10.85 -15.48 -25.97
N ARG A 445 -10.32 -14.26 -26.03
CA ARG A 445 -10.45 -13.36 -27.20
C ARG A 445 -9.28 -13.45 -28.17
N GLY A 446 -8.39 -14.42 -27.97
CA GLY A 446 -7.28 -14.70 -28.88
C GLY A 446 -6.11 -13.73 -28.74
N CYS A 447 -5.94 -13.07 -27.58
CA CYS A 447 -4.75 -12.26 -27.34
C CYS A 447 -3.49 -13.16 -27.33
N PRO A 448 -2.46 -12.85 -28.14
CA PRO A 448 -1.28 -13.71 -28.25
C PRO A 448 -0.45 -13.67 -26.96
N PHE A 449 0.11 -14.82 -26.58
CA PHE A 449 1.04 -14.88 -25.47
C PHE A 449 2.37 -14.19 -25.80
N PRO A 450 2.97 -13.46 -24.85
CA PRO A 450 4.30 -12.90 -25.02
C PRO A 450 5.35 -14.02 -24.97
N LEU A 451 6.36 -13.96 -25.85
CA LEU A 451 7.40 -14.97 -25.97
C LEU A 451 8.64 -14.69 -25.10
N ASP A 452 8.61 -13.65 -24.27
CA ASP A 452 9.77 -13.14 -23.52
C ASP A 452 9.79 -13.54 -22.03
N GLY A 453 8.74 -14.23 -21.56
CA GLY A 453 8.54 -14.58 -20.15
C GLY A 453 8.05 -13.43 -19.27
N GLY A 454 7.73 -12.27 -19.85
CA GLY A 454 7.37 -11.05 -19.11
C GLY A 454 6.11 -11.19 -18.25
N ALA A 455 5.15 -12.01 -18.68
CA ALA A 455 3.92 -12.28 -17.92
C ALA A 455 4.22 -12.98 -16.57
N TYR A 456 5.07 -14.02 -16.59
CA TYR A 456 5.51 -14.69 -15.35
C TYR A 456 6.33 -13.77 -14.48
N LEU A 457 7.25 -12.98 -15.05
CA LEU A 457 8.07 -12.06 -14.29
C LEU A 457 7.23 -11.02 -13.54
N GLY A 458 6.16 -10.50 -14.17
CA GLY A 458 5.21 -9.60 -13.52
C GLY A 458 4.53 -10.23 -12.30
N ALA A 459 4.03 -11.46 -12.44
CA ALA A 459 3.40 -12.19 -11.34
C ALA A 459 4.40 -12.57 -10.24
N ALA A 460 5.62 -12.97 -10.61
CA ALA A 460 6.69 -13.33 -9.68
C ALA A 460 7.11 -12.14 -8.80
N ARG A 461 7.27 -10.95 -9.39
CA ARG A 461 7.60 -9.72 -8.66
C ARG A 461 6.51 -9.30 -7.67
N ASN A 462 5.27 -9.68 -7.93
CA ASN A 462 4.15 -9.44 -7.03
C ASN A 462 4.02 -10.51 -5.94
N GLY A 463 4.80 -11.61 -5.98
CA GLY A 463 4.59 -12.74 -5.07
C GLY A 463 3.27 -13.48 -5.31
N ASP A 464 2.75 -13.43 -6.55
CA ASP A 464 1.41 -13.91 -6.90
C ASP A 464 1.41 -15.36 -7.40
N LEU A 465 1.44 -16.30 -6.45
CA LEU A 465 1.48 -17.73 -6.73
C LEU A 465 0.25 -18.23 -7.50
N ALA A 466 -0.92 -17.65 -7.27
CA ALA A 466 -2.13 -17.98 -8.03
C ALA A 466 -1.99 -17.58 -9.50
N MET A 467 -1.50 -16.37 -9.77
CA MET A 467 -1.30 -15.92 -11.15
C MET A 467 -0.23 -16.73 -11.88
N LEU A 468 0.86 -17.13 -11.21
CA LEU A 468 1.86 -18.04 -11.80
C LEU A 468 1.25 -19.38 -12.23
N ARG A 469 0.44 -19.99 -11.36
CA ARG A 469 -0.29 -21.23 -11.69
C ARG A 469 -1.33 -21.02 -12.78
N CYS A 470 -1.99 -19.87 -12.82
CA CYS A 470 -2.93 -19.50 -13.86
C CYS A 470 -2.24 -19.41 -15.22
N LEU A 471 -1.11 -18.71 -15.32
CA LEU A 471 -0.30 -18.62 -16.53
C LEU A 471 0.17 -20.00 -17.02
N GLY A 472 0.62 -20.87 -16.10
CA GLY A 472 0.99 -22.25 -16.41
C GLY A 472 -0.18 -23.06 -16.98
N ARG A 473 -1.36 -22.99 -16.34
CA ARG A 473 -2.59 -23.64 -16.82
C ARG A 473 -3.04 -23.13 -18.19
N LEU A 474 -2.82 -21.85 -18.49
CA LEU A 474 -3.15 -21.23 -19.77
C LEU A 474 -2.11 -21.50 -20.87
N GLY A 475 -0.99 -22.15 -20.54
CA GLY A 475 0.05 -22.48 -21.51
C GLY A 475 0.91 -21.28 -21.94
N CYS A 476 1.03 -20.27 -21.08
CA CYS A 476 1.92 -19.14 -21.35
C CYS A 476 3.37 -19.65 -21.44
N PRO A 477 4.15 -19.28 -22.49
CA PRO A 477 5.52 -19.73 -22.64
C PRO A 477 6.45 -19.05 -21.64
N TRP A 478 7.49 -19.78 -21.23
CA TRP A 478 8.50 -19.32 -20.27
C TRP A 478 9.45 -18.24 -20.82
N GLY A 479 9.52 -18.12 -22.15
CA GLY A 479 10.52 -17.32 -22.84
C GLY A 479 11.87 -18.06 -22.98
N PRO A 480 12.97 -17.31 -23.15
CA PRO A 480 14.31 -17.92 -23.29
C PRO A 480 14.63 -18.82 -22.08
N PRO A 481 15.09 -20.07 -22.31
CA PRO A 481 15.38 -21.02 -21.23
C PRO A 481 16.31 -20.43 -20.16
N GLY A 482 15.98 -20.64 -18.89
CA GLY A 482 16.75 -20.17 -17.73
C GLY A 482 16.68 -18.67 -17.43
N LYS A 483 16.26 -17.83 -18.39
CA LYS A 483 16.22 -16.37 -18.21
C LYS A 483 15.24 -15.94 -17.11
N LEU A 484 14.02 -16.48 -17.10
CA LEU A 484 12.99 -16.10 -16.13
C LEU A 484 13.44 -16.32 -14.68
N LEU A 485 13.97 -17.51 -14.36
CA LEU A 485 14.45 -17.82 -13.02
C LEU A 485 15.67 -16.96 -12.65
N ALA A 486 16.61 -16.73 -13.59
CA ALA A 486 17.74 -15.84 -13.37
C ALA A 486 17.30 -14.39 -13.07
N ASP A 487 16.33 -13.87 -13.83
CA ASP A 487 15.76 -12.54 -13.61
C ASP A 487 15.04 -12.48 -12.25
N CYS A 488 14.26 -13.51 -11.89
CA CYS A 488 13.60 -13.62 -10.60
C CYS A 488 14.61 -13.58 -9.43
N ILE A 489 15.69 -14.35 -9.51
CA ILE A 489 16.77 -14.33 -8.52
C ILE A 489 17.40 -12.94 -8.44
N ARG A 490 17.70 -12.32 -9.59
CA ARG A 490 18.25 -10.96 -9.69
C ARG A 490 17.35 -9.88 -9.07
N PHE A 491 16.03 -10.08 -9.11
CA PHE A 491 15.06 -9.18 -8.50
C PHE A 491 14.71 -9.55 -7.04
N GLU A 492 15.42 -10.49 -6.43
CA GLU A 492 15.22 -10.92 -5.04
C GLU A 492 13.77 -11.36 -4.75
N VAL A 493 13.10 -12.01 -5.71
CA VAL A 493 11.78 -12.58 -5.43
C VAL A 493 11.90 -13.68 -4.37
N SER A 494 10.81 -13.90 -3.64
CA SER A 494 10.83 -14.83 -2.51
C SER A 494 11.09 -16.28 -2.93
N VAL A 495 11.63 -17.05 -1.98
CA VAL A 495 11.86 -18.49 -2.16
C VAL A 495 10.57 -19.24 -2.50
N ALA A 496 9.42 -18.81 -1.96
CA ALA A 496 8.12 -19.40 -2.28
C ALA A 496 7.76 -19.23 -3.78
N VAL A 497 8.04 -18.06 -4.35
CA VAL A 497 7.86 -17.80 -5.79
C VAL A 497 8.80 -18.65 -6.63
N LEU A 498 10.09 -18.70 -6.27
CA LEU A 498 11.09 -19.51 -6.98
C LEU A 498 10.73 -21.00 -6.95
N GLN A 499 10.31 -21.51 -5.79
CA GLN A 499 9.86 -22.89 -5.64
C GLN A 499 8.60 -23.15 -6.49
N CYS A 500 7.63 -22.24 -6.48
CA CYS A 500 6.43 -22.38 -7.30
C CYS A 500 6.74 -22.41 -8.80
N LEU A 501 7.75 -21.65 -9.27
CA LEU A 501 8.18 -21.69 -10.67
C LEU A 501 8.82 -23.05 -11.01
N LEU A 502 9.65 -23.61 -10.12
CA LEU A 502 10.21 -24.95 -10.30
C LEU A 502 9.14 -26.04 -10.29
N ASP A 503 8.14 -25.93 -9.41
CA ASP A 503 7.01 -26.86 -9.33
C ASP A 503 6.12 -26.82 -10.59
N LEU A 504 6.21 -25.74 -11.39
CA LEU A 504 5.55 -25.60 -12.69
C LEU A 504 6.44 -26.04 -13.87
N ASP A 505 7.58 -26.68 -13.60
CA ASP A 505 8.57 -27.10 -14.60
C ASP A 505 9.18 -25.93 -15.40
N CYS A 506 9.40 -24.77 -14.75
CA CYS A 506 10.11 -23.65 -15.36
C CYS A 506 11.56 -24.06 -15.73
N PRO A 507 12.05 -23.77 -16.96
CA PRO A 507 13.41 -24.09 -17.38
C PRO A 507 14.47 -23.50 -16.43
N GLU A 508 15.40 -24.34 -16.01
CA GLU A 508 16.41 -24.00 -15.00
C GLU A 508 17.44 -22.97 -15.50
N PRO A 509 17.94 -22.09 -14.60
CA PRO A 509 19.00 -21.15 -14.94
C PRO A 509 20.39 -21.79 -14.86
N ASP A 510 21.42 -21.03 -15.22
CA ASP A 510 22.79 -21.31 -14.78
C ASP A 510 22.88 -21.06 -13.25
N TRP A 511 22.87 -22.15 -12.48
CA TRP A 511 22.89 -22.11 -11.02
C TRP A 511 24.19 -21.53 -10.45
N ASP A 512 25.33 -21.74 -11.10
CA ASP A 512 26.61 -21.20 -10.63
C ASP A 512 26.65 -19.68 -10.81
N ALA A 513 26.15 -19.18 -11.95
CA ALA A 513 25.99 -17.75 -12.18
C ALA A 513 24.99 -17.12 -11.19
N ALA A 514 23.88 -17.80 -10.91
CA ALA A 514 22.85 -17.32 -9.99
C ALA A 514 23.34 -17.21 -8.54
N VAL A 515 24.08 -18.21 -8.03
CA VAL A 515 24.68 -18.18 -6.69
C VAL A 515 25.66 -17.02 -6.57
N LYS A 516 26.53 -16.84 -7.58
CA LYS A 516 27.53 -15.78 -7.59
C LYS A 516 26.92 -14.38 -7.47
N VAL A 517 25.80 -14.12 -8.16
CA VAL A 517 25.09 -12.84 -8.08
C VAL A 517 24.68 -12.52 -6.65
N VAL A 518 24.15 -13.50 -5.92
CA VAL A 518 23.69 -13.30 -4.54
C VAL A 518 24.87 -13.24 -3.55
N GLU A 519 25.95 -13.96 -3.81
CA GLU A 519 27.21 -13.83 -3.04
C GLU A 519 27.84 -12.44 -3.17
N ASP A 520 27.84 -11.86 -4.37
CA ASP A 520 28.32 -10.50 -4.62
C ASP A 520 27.49 -9.47 -3.84
N TRP A 521 26.16 -9.64 -3.75
CA TRP A 521 25.31 -8.77 -2.93
C TRP A 521 25.62 -8.86 -1.44
N ARG A 522 25.91 -10.06 -0.92
CA ARG A 522 26.28 -10.24 0.49
C ARG A 522 27.57 -9.50 0.85
N GLN A 523 28.49 -9.35 -0.10
CA GLN A 523 29.71 -8.57 0.12
C GLN A 523 29.43 -7.07 0.19
N LEU A 524 28.46 -6.59 -0.59
CA LEU A 524 28.02 -5.19 -0.60
C LEU A 524 27.12 -4.84 0.59
N ASP A 525 26.33 -5.81 1.05
CA ASP A 525 25.37 -5.62 2.13
C ASP A 525 25.31 -6.86 3.05
N PRO A 526 26.06 -6.86 4.18
CA PRO A 526 26.23 -8.04 5.04
C PRO A 526 25.00 -8.49 5.83
N TRP A 527 23.84 -7.84 5.67
CA TRP A 527 22.64 -8.18 6.44
C TRP A 527 22.07 -9.55 6.06
N GLU A 528 21.33 -10.14 7.01
CA GLU A 528 20.70 -11.47 6.88
C GLU A 528 19.63 -11.56 5.78
N ARG A 529 19.32 -10.47 5.07
CA ARG A 529 18.27 -10.45 4.03
C ARG A 529 18.49 -11.46 2.91
N HIS A 530 19.75 -11.77 2.58
CA HIS A 530 20.09 -12.73 1.54
C HIS A 530 20.28 -14.16 2.07
N ALA A 531 20.24 -14.38 3.39
CA ALA A 531 20.61 -15.66 3.99
C ALA A 531 19.65 -16.80 3.59
N ALA A 532 18.34 -16.53 3.60
CA ALA A 532 17.33 -17.51 3.21
C ALA A 532 17.43 -17.88 1.73
N LEU A 533 17.63 -16.89 0.85
CA LEU A 533 17.81 -17.11 -0.59
C LEU A 533 19.10 -17.87 -0.87
N LEU A 534 20.22 -17.51 -0.23
CA LEU A 534 21.49 -18.23 -0.37
C LEU A 534 21.42 -19.67 0.13
N ALA A 535 20.79 -19.90 1.28
CA ALA A 535 20.59 -21.25 1.82
C ALA A 535 19.79 -22.10 0.84
N TRP A 536 18.69 -21.56 0.30
CA TRP A 536 17.88 -22.24 -0.70
C TRP A 536 18.65 -22.50 -2.00
N LEU A 537 19.36 -21.51 -2.53
CA LEU A 537 20.18 -21.67 -3.74
C LEU A 537 21.28 -22.74 -3.55
N GLY A 538 21.92 -22.75 -2.38
CA GLY A 538 22.90 -23.77 -2.02
C GLY A 538 22.30 -25.17 -1.99
N GLU A 539 21.10 -25.33 -1.43
CA GLU A 539 20.37 -26.59 -1.44
C GLU A 539 20.01 -27.04 -2.86
N GLN A 540 19.48 -26.13 -3.70
CA GLN A 540 19.14 -26.44 -5.09
C GLN A 540 20.36 -26.87 -5.91
N ARG A 541 21.52 -26.25 -5.67
CA ARG A 541 22.80 -26.61 -6.29
C ARG A 541 23.30 -27.98 -5.83
N GLN A 542 23.20 -28.30 -4.54
CA GLN A 542 23.61 -29.60 -4.00
C GLN A 542 22.78 -30.75 -4.58
N ARG A 543 21.45 -30.58 -4.66
CA ARG A 543 20.55 -31.58 -5.25
C ARG A 543 20.88 -31.92 -6.71
N ARG A 544 21.49 -30.98 -7.43
CA ARG A 544 21.84 -31.08 -8.86
C ARG A 544 23.33 -31.37 -9.11
N SER A 545 24.12 -31.48 -8.04
CA SER A 545 25.53 -31.85 -8.15
C SER A 545 25.64 -33.35 -8.51
N PRO A 546 26.59 -33.75 -9.38
CA PRO A 546 26.68 -35.12 -9.91
C PRO A 546 26.81 -36.25 -8.86
N GLY A 547 27.08 -35.93 -7.60
CA GLY A 547 27.21 -36.90 -6.49
C GLY A 547 25.92 -37.21 -5.71
N ALA A 548 24.81 -36.50 -5.94
CA ALA A 548 23.57 -36.68 -5.16
C ALA A 548 22.57 -37.69 -5.75
N GLN A 549 22.72 -38.10 -7.01
CA GLN A 549 21.83 -39.08 -7.66
C GLN A 549 22.30 -40.54 -7.51
N GLY A 550 23.26 -40.81 -6.62
CA GLY A 550 23.90 -42.12 -6.45
C GLY A 550 23.97 -42.67 -5.03
N ALA A 551 23.11 -42.21 -4.10
CA ALA A 551 23.05 -42.72 -2.73
C ALA A 551 21.62 -43.17 -2.35
#